data_AF-A0A2A9K9V3-F1
#
_entry.id   AF-A0A2A9K9V3-F1
#
_cell.length_a   1.000
_cell.length_b   1.000
_cell.length_c   1.000
_cell.angle_alpha   90.00
_cell.angle_beta   90.00
_cell.angle_gamma   90.00
#
_symmetry.space_group_name_H-M   'P 1'
#
loop_
_entity.id
_entity.type
_entity.pdbx_description
1 polymer ?
#
loop_
_entity_poly.entity_id
_entity_poly.type
_entity_poly.pdbx_seq_one_letter_code
_entity_poly.pdbx_strand_id
1 'polypeptide(L)'
;MTAMVNGYPTEEELCNRITRQLSWHREKDTVVLIWRGYLAGLLEWGVIEFHVYERLVKLLPQVGNKELSELFADEPLSAEQEREIDDFLRQCENPKS
;
A
#
# COMPACT_ATOMS: atom_id res chain seq x y z
N MET A 1 -8.97 32.39 -4.93
CA MET A 1 -9.83 31.39 -4.25
C MET A 1 -10.50 30.56 -5.32
N THR A 2 -9.86 29.47 -5.70
CA THR A 2 -10.38 28.54 -6.70
C THR A 2 -11.46 27.72 -6.01
N ALA A 3 -12.69 27.80 -6.52
CA ALA A 3 -13.80 26.98 -6.06
C ALA A 3 -13.42 25.50 -6.13
N MET A 4 -13.53 24.77 -5.01
CA MET A 4 -13.37 23.32 -4.96
C MET A 4 -14.55 22.68 -5.70
N VAL A 5 -14.44 22.58 -7.02
CA VAL A 5 -15.11 21.50 -7.74
C VAL A 5 -14.21 20.29 -7.56
N ASN A 6 -14.68 19.21 -6.92
CA ASN A 6 -14.38 17.80 -7.27
C ASN A 6 -14.66 16.85 -6.10
N GLY A 7 -15.53 15.86 -6.29
CA GLY A 7 -15.91 14.85 -5.29
C GLY A 7 -14.82 13.80 -4.95
N TYR A 8 -13.55 14.18 -4.96
CA TYR A 8 -12.42 13.32 -4.61
C TYR A 8 -11.90 13.66 -3.20
N PRO A 9 -11.40 12.67 -2.45
CA PRO A 9 -10.90 12.90 -1.09
C PRO A 9 -9.59 13.69 -1.12
N THR A 10 -9.45 14.62 -0.18
CA THR A 10 -8.20 15.35 0.11
C THR A 10 -7.17 14.44 0.79
N GLU A 11 -5.90 14.84 0.78
CA GLU A 11 -4.84 14.13 1.51
C GLU A 11 -5.13 14.04 3.02
N GLU A 12 -5.63 15.14 3.61
CA GLU A 12 -6.01 15.16 5.03
C GLU A 12 -7.12 14.16 5.33
N GLU A 13 -8.16 14.09 4.49
CA GLU A 13 -9.23 13.10 4.62
C GLU A 13 -8.71 11.66 4.48
N LEU A 14 -7.82 11.40 3.52
CA LEU A 14 -7.19 10.09 3.34
C LEU A 14 -6.38 9.69 4.58
N CYS A 15 -5.53 10.59 5.08
CA CYS A 15 -4.73 10.38 6.28
C CYS A 15 -5.61 10.05 7.51
N ASN A 16 -6.67 10.83 7.72
CA ASN A 16 -7.62 10.64 8.81
C ASN A 16 -8.37 9.31 8.70
N ARG A 17 -8.75 8.89 7.49
CA ARG A 17 -9.44 7.61 7.25
C ARG A 17 -8.51 6.42 7.48
N ILE A 18 -7.28 6.47 6.96
CA ILE A 18 -6.26 5.43 7.15
C ILE A 18 -6.01 5.22 8.65
N THR A 19 -5.68 6.30 9.37
CA THR A 19 -5.35 6.25 10.80
C THR A 19 -6.50 5.68 11.62
N ARG A 20 -7.73 6.12 11.33
CA ARG A 20 -8.93 5.67 12.03
C ARG A 20 -9.19 4.19 11.80
N GLN A 21 -9.14 3.71 10.56
CA GLN A 21 -9.40 2.31 10.26
C GLN A 21 -8.32 1.40 10.85
N LEU A 22 -7.04 1.79 10.77
CA LEU A 22 -5.95 1.05 11.42
C LEU A 22 -6.10 0.95 12.94
N SER A 23 -6.82 1.89 13.57
CA SER A 23 -7.11 1.87 15.02
C SER A 23 -8.23 0.91 15.42
N TRP A 24 -9.13 0.55 14.50
CA TRP A 24 -10.32 -0.26 14.79
C TRP A 24 -10.08 -1.76 14.63
N HIS A 25 -9.20 -2.14 13.71
CA HIS A 25 -9.04 -3.55 13.31
C HIS A 25 -7.85 -4.21 14.01
N ARG A 26 -8.08 -5.41 14.58
CA ARG A 26 -7.02 -6.28 15.11
C ARG A 26 -6.13 -6.84 14.00
N GLU A 27 -6.75 -7.30 12.91
CA GLU A 27 -6.05 -7.77 11.72
C GLU A 27 -5.76 -6.57 10.80
N LYS A 28 -4.49 -6.15 10.79
CA LYS A 28 -4.08 -4.96 10.05
C LYS A 28 -3.73 -5.26 8.60
N ASP A 29 -3.33 -6.49 8.28
CA ASP A 29 -2.82 -6.86 6.96
C ASP A 29 -3.87 -6.66 5.86
N THR A 30 -5.09 -7.16 6.06
CA THR A 30 -6.20 -6.95 5.13
C THR A 30 -6.52 -5.48 4.92
N VAL A 31 -6.54 -4.70 6.01
CA VAL A 31 -6.78 -3.24 5.95
C VAL A 31 -5.67 -2.54 5.18
N VAL A 32 -4.42 -2.94 5.41
CA VAL A 32 -3.25 -2.40 4.69
C VAL A 32 -3.31 -2.73 3.21
N LEU A 33 -3.63 -3.98 2.83
CA LEU A 33 -3.74 -4.38 1.42
C LEU A 33 -4.82 -3.58 0.68
N ILE A 34 -6.01 -3.42 1.29
CA ILE A 34 -7.09 -2.59 0.74
C ILE A 34 -6.62 -1.16 0.52
N TRP A 35 -5.97 -0.56 1.52
CA TRP A 35 -5.47 0.81 1.39
C TRP A 35 -4.37 0.94 0.35
N ARG A 36 -3.48 -0.04 0.22
CA ARG A 36 -2.43 -0.03 -0.80
C ARG A 36 -3.01 -0.06 -2.21
N GLY A 37 -3.97 -0.95 -2.46
CA GLY A 37 -4.67 -1.01 -3.74
C GLY A 37 -5.42 0.29 -4.04
N TYR A 38 -6.17 0.82 -3.05
CA TYR A 38 -6.91 2.06 -3.23
C TYR A 38 -5.99 3.27 -3.53
N LEU A 39 -4.90 3.44 -2.78
CA LEU A 39 -3.95 4.53 -3.01
C LEU A 39 -3.23 4.40 -4.36
N ALA A 40 -2.90 3.18 -4.79
CA ALA A 40 -2.32 2.95 -6.11
C ALA A 40 -3.29 3.34 -7.23
N GLY A 41 -4.56 2.94 -7.14
CA GLY A 41 -5.59 3.36 -8.10
C GLY A 41 -5.77 4.88 -8.15
N LEU A 42 -5.77 5.56 -6.99
CA LEU A 42 -5.82 7.03 -6.95
C LEU A 42 -4.61 7.68 -7.65
N LEU A 43 -3.42 7.10 -7.51
CA LEU A 43 -2.21 7.56 -8.18
C LEU A 43 -2.30 7.34 -9.70
N GLU A 44 -2.67 6.12 -10.12
CA GLU A 44 -2.76 5.73 -11.53
C GLU A 44 -3.80 6.54 -12.31
N TRP A 45 -4.93 6.89 -11.66
CA TRP A 45 -5.96 7.72 -12.25
C TRP A 45 -5.66 9.23 -12.19
N GLY A 46 -4.48 9.61 -11.66
CA GLY A 46 -4.08 11.02 -11.53
C GLY A 46 -4.91 11.82 -10.51
N VAL A 47 -5.57 11.15 -9.57
CA VAL A 47 -6.35 11.79 -8.51
C VAL A 47 -5.43 12.33 -7.41
N ILE A 48 -4.34 11.63 -7.13
CA ILE A 48 -3.26 12.09 -6.24
C ILE A 48 -1.93 12.08 -6.96
N GLU A 49 -1.03 12.96 -6.56
CA GLU A 49 0.33 12.98 -7.09
C GLU A 49 1.22 11.93 -6.39
N PHE A 50 2.30 11.53 -7.06
CA PHE A 50 3.27 10.55 -6.53
C PHE A 50 3.78 10.92 -5.13
N HIS A 51 4.12 12.20 -4.91
CA HIS A 51 4.63 12.65 -3.62
C HIS A 51 3.58 12.58 -2.49
N VAL A 52 2.28 12.65 -2.82
CA VAL A 52 1.15 12.42 -1.87
C VAL A 52 1.02 10.94 -1.58
N TYR A 53 1.06 10.09 -2.61
CA TYR A 53 1.05 8.63 -2.48
C TYR A 53 2.17 8.15 -1.54
N GLU A 54 3.41 8.61 -1.73
CA GLU A 54 4.54 8.22 -0.88
C GLU A 54 4.32 8.57 0.61
N ARG A 55 3.69 9.71 0.91
CA ARG A 55 3.38 10.08 2.30
C ARG A 55 2.29 9.20 2.89
N LEU A 56 1.24 8.91 2.13
CA LEU A 56 0.12 8.10 2.60
C LEU A 56 0.51 6.63 2.80
N VAL A 57 1.32 6.06 1.92
CA VAL A 57 1.79 4.67 2.07
C VAL A 57 2.69 4.51 3.29
N LYS A 58 3.44 5.54 3.71
CA LYS A 58 4.24 5.53 4.95
C LYS A 58 3.40 5.44 6.23
N LEU A 59 2.10 5.73 6.16
CA LEU A 59 1.17 5.54 7.29
C LEU A 59 0.78 4.07 7.47
N LEU A 60 0.96 3.24 6.44
CA LEU A 60 0.56 1.86 6.44
C LEU A 60 1.68 0.99 7.03
N PRO A 61 1.36 0.10 8.00
CA PRO A 61 2.29 -0.93 8.45
C PRO A 61 2.86 -1.75 7.29
N GLN A 62 4.01 -2.38 7.53
CA GLN A 62 4.50 -3.42 6.62
C GLN A 62 3.50 -4.58 6.62
N VAL A 63 3.27 -5.15 5.44
CA VAL A 63 2.49 -6.35 5.18
C VAL A 63 3.35 -7.29 4.36
N GLY A 64 3.00 -8.58 4.30
CA GLY A 64 3.79 -9.58 3.58
C GLY A 64 4.02 -9.23 2.11
N ASN A 65 5.25 -9.45 1.64
CA ASN A 65 5.69 -9.10 0.29
C ASN A 65 5.04 -9.96 -0.79
N LYS A 66 4.59 -11.18 -0.42
CA LYS A 66 3.90 -12.09 -1.32
C LYS A 66 2.51 -11.55 -1.64
N GLU A 67 1.74 -11.20 -0.62
CA GLU A 67 0.39 -10.65 -0.74
C GLU A 67 0.40 -9.31 -1.50
N LEU A 68 1.44 -8.50 -1.32
CA LEU A 68 1.63 -7.29 -2.14
C LEU A 68 1.87 -7.61 -3.61
N SER A 69 2.69 -8.61 -3.88
CA SER A 69 3.01 -9.02 -5.26
C SER A 69 1.75 -9.52 -5.96
N GLU A 70 0.96 -10.36 -5.29
CA GLU A 70 -0.32 -10.86 -5.82
C GLU A 70 -1.31 -9.71 -6.07
N LEU A 71 -1.44 -8.78 -5.12
CA LEU A 71 -2.35 -7.64 -5.23
C LEU A 71 -2.06 -6.78 -6.47
N PHE A 72 -0.79 -6.54 -6.77
CA PHE A 72 -0.40 -5.67 -7.89
C PHE A 72 -0.18 -6.41 -9.22
N ALA A 73 0.08 -7.72 -9.18
CA ALA A 73 0.18 -8.55 -10.37
C ALA A 73 -1.20 -9.00 -10.90
N ASP A 74 -2.25 -8.93 -10.06
CA ASP A 74 -3.60 -9.46 -10.36
C ASP A 74 -3.58 -10.97 -10.70
N GLU A 75 -2.59 -11.68 -10.18
CA GLU A 75 -2.42 -13.13 -10.35
C GLU A 75 -1.78 -13.75 -9.10
N PRO A 76 -2.08 -15.03 -8.80
CA PRO A 76 -1.41 -15.74 -7.74
C PRO A 76 0.07 -15.94 -8.06
N LEU A 77 0.93 -15.93 -7.05
CA LEU A 77 2.34 -16.23 -7.25
C LEU A 77 2.52 -17.68 -7.74
N SER A 78 3.40 -17.85 -8.70
CA SER A 78 3.97 -19.15 -9.01
C SER A 78 4.95 -19.58 -7.91
N ALA A 79 5.17 -20.90 -7.81
CA ALA A 79 6.16 -21.44 -6.87
C ALA A 79 7.59 -20.92 -7.12
N GLU A 80 7.90 -20.44 -8.32
CA GLU A 80 9.18 -19.80 -8.63
C GLU A 80 9.25 -18.39 -8.04
N GLN A 81 8.25 -17.55 -8.29
CA GLN A 81 8.18 -16.20 -7.75
C GLN A 81 8.15 -16.20 -6.20
N GLU A 82 7.45 -17.16 -5.58
CA GLU A 82 7.49 -17.31 -4.12
C GLU A 82 8.91 -17.55 -3.59
N ARG A 83 9.69 -18.42 -4.25
CA ARG A 83 11.07 -18.71 -3.85
C ARG A 83 11.97 -17.48 -4.03
N GLU A 84 11.81 -16.75 -5.12
CA GLU A 84 12.58 -15.54 -5.38
C GLU A 84 12.35 -14.47 -4.31
N ILE A 85 11.09 -14.27 -3.91
CA ILE A 85 10.73 -13.37 -2.81
C ILE A 85 11.36 -13.84 -1.50
N ASP A 86 11.26 -15.14 -1.17
CA ASP A 86 11.83 -15.68 0.06
C ASP A 86 13.37 -15.57 0.10
N ASP A 87 14.04 -15.81 -1.02
CA ASP A 87 15.49 -15.69 -1.15
C ASP A 87 15.93 -14.22 -1.02
N PHE A 88 15.20 -13.28 -1.63
CA PHE A 88 15.45 -11.85 -1.48
C PHE A 88 15.31 -11.39 -0.02
N LEU A 89 14.24 -11.80 0.66
CA LEU A 89 14.02 -11.43 2.07
C LEU A 89 15.11 -11.97 2.98
N ARG A 90 15.55 -13.23 2.76
CA ARG A 90 16.68 -13.81 3.50
C ARG A 90 17.98 -13.05 3.30
N GLN A 91 18.22 -12.50 2.10
CA GLN A 91 19.40 -11.68 1.82
C GLN A 91 19.33 -10.30 2.49
N CYS A 92 18.14 -9.69 2.54
CA CYS A 92 17.94 -8.42 3.23
C CYS A 92 18.08 -8.53 4.76
N GLU A 93 17.71 -9.69 5.33
CA GLU A 93 17.83 -9.95 6.78
C GLU A 93 19.25 -10.29 7.24
N ASN A 94 20.14 -10.72 6.33
CA ASN A 94 21.54 -11.02 6.61
C ASN A 94 22.47 -10.11 5.78
N PRO A 95 22.71 -8.85 6.19
CA PRO A 95 23.46 -7.90 5.37
C PRO A 95 24.95 -8.26 5.21
N LYS A 96 25.50 -9.19 6.01
CA LYS A 96 26.90 -9.65 5.93
C LYS A 96 27.08 -11.07 6.50
N SER A 97 27.64 -11.96 5.69
CA SER A 97 28.66 -12.93 6.09
C SER A 97 29.90 -12.60 5.26
#